data_AF-W9Y068-F1
#
_entry.id   AF-W9Y068-F1
#
_cell.length_a   1.000
_cell.length_b   1.000
_cell.length_c   1.000
_cell.angle_alpha   90.00
_cell.angle_beta   90.00
_cell.angle_gamma   90.00
#
_symmetry.space_group_name_H-M   'P 1'
#
loop_
_entity.id
_entity.type
_entity.pdbx_description
1 polymer ?
#
loop_
_entity_poly.entity_id
_entity_poly.type
_entity_poly.pdbx_seq_one_letter_code
_entity_poly.pdbx_strand_id
1 'polypeptide(L)'
;MATHKASYITIDEYEFPKGSKRVATLILAGLMTLSARRKFIEPRSIIHDHLLARSIKATRYSKLVQDVMFYVLFGIHGIETVWFALTKLKRHNVDVFSLLGFKWLATVFAGGSFAIAHWDEVVEKKELNVLKGI
;
A
#
# COMPACT_ATOMS: atom_id res chain seq x y z
N MET A 1 27.87 -7.90 -11.38
CA MET A 1 26.64 -8.34 -12.08
C MET A 1 26.19 -9.64 -11.40
N ALA A 2 25.34 -9.52 -10.38
CA ALA A 2 24.92 -10.68 -9.58
C ALA A 2 23.87 -11.47 -10.36
N THR A 3 24.19 -12.73 -10.62
CA THR A 3 23.38 -13.71 -11.33
C THR A 3 22.08 -13.99 -10.57
N HIS A 4 20.98 -14.07 -11.31
CA HIS A 4 19.65 -14.41 -10.83
C HIS A 4 19.64 -15.75 -10.07
N LYS A 5 19.67 -15.73 -8.74
CA LYS A 5 19.08 -16.82 -7.96
C LYS A 5 17.59 -16.52 -7.83
N ALA A 6 16.75 -17.39 -8.40
CA ALA A 6 15.42 -17.54 -7.86
C ALA A 6 15.61 -17.85 -6.37
N SER A 7 15.13 -16.96 -5.49
CA SER A 7 15.08 -17.27 -4.06
C SER A 7 14.15 -18.48 -3.95
N TYR A 8 14.67 -19.64 -3.52
CA TYR A 8 13.90 -20.89 -3.32
C TYR A 8 12.93 -20.79 -2.14
N ILE A 9 12.71 -19.58 -1.62
CA ILE A 9 11.99 -19.35 -0.38
C ILE A 9 10.55 -19.01 -0.71
N THR A 10 9.70 -19.96 -0.36
CA THR A 10 8.25 -19.80 -0.33
C THR A 10 7.87 -18.96 0.88
N ILE A 11 7.06 -17.93 0.65
CA ILE A 11 6.42 -17.17 1.72
C ILE A 11 5.04 -17.78 1.95
N ASP A 12 4.80 -18.32 3.14
CA ASP A 12 3.59 -19.04 3.54
C ASP A 12 2.83 -18.32 4.67
N GLU A 13 3.41 -17.25 5.20
CA GLU A 13 2.85 -16.46 6.29
C GLU A 13 2.59 -15.01 5.87
N TYR A 14 1.64 -14.40 6.56
CA TYR A 14 1.31 -13.00 6.40
C TYR A 14 1.72 -12.23 7.64
N GLU A 15 2.46 -11.14 7.44
CA GLU A 15 2.79 -10.19 8.48
C GLU A 15 2.32 -8.80 8.03
N PHE A 16 1.49 -8.13 8.85
CA PHE A 16 1.12 -6.74 8.59
C PHE A 16 2.31 -5.82 8.89
N PRO A 17 2.53 -4.74 8.11
CA PRO A 17 3.65 -3.82 8.34
C PRO A 17 3.79 -3.37 9.78
N LYS A 18 5.04 -3.29 10.23
CA LYS A 18 5.42 -2.87 11.59
C LYS A 18 6.09 -1.49 11.57
N GLY A 19 6.20 -0.89 12.76
CA GLY A 19 6.90 0.39 12.96
C GLY A 19 6.39 1.52 12.07
N SER A 20 7.31 2.27 11.47
CA SER A 20 7.01 3.41 10.59
C SER A 20 6.24 3.01 9.32
N LYS A 21 6.50 1.82 8.77
CA LYS A 21 5.82 1.34 7.56
C LYS A 21 4.34 1.06 7.80
N ARG A 22 4.00 0.63 9.02
CA ARG A 22 2.62 0.51 9.49
C ARG A 22 1.89 1.85 9.44
N VAL A 23 2.53 2.87 10.03
CA VAL A 23 1.95 4.21 10.12
C VAL A 23 1.76 4.78 8.71
N ALA A 24 2.78 4.67 7.85
CA ALA A 24 2.68 5.10 6.46
C ALA A 24 1.56 4.38 5.70
N THR A 25 1.47 3.05 5.84
CA THR A 25 0.41 2.23 5.21
C THR A 25 -0.99 2.70 5.62
N LEU A 26 -1.20 2.93 6.92
CA LEU A 26 -2.50 3.39 7.43
C LEU A 26 -2.84 4.81 6.99
N ILE A 27 -1.85 5.71 6.96
CA ILE A 27 -2.04 7.09 6.48
C ILE A 27 -2.44 7.06 4.99
N LEU A 28 -1.70 6.33 4.16
CA LEU A 28 -1.99 6.24 2.72
C LEU A 28 -3.36 5.62 2.45
N ALA A 29 -3.70 4.54 3.15
CA ALA A 29 -5.02 3.92 3.07
C ALA A 29 -6.14 4.90 3.48
N GLY A 30 -5.91 5.67 4.55
CA GLY A 30 -6.83 6.72 5.01
C GLY A 30 -7.00 7.82 3.98
N LEU A 31 -5.90 8.35 3.43
CA LEU A 31 -5.93 9.39 2.40
C LEU A 31 -6.62 8.91 1.13
N MET A 32 -6.38 7.66 0.71
CA MET A 32 -7.05 7.06 -0.43
C MET A 32 -8.57 6.91 -0.19
N THR A 33 -8.96 6.50 1.01
CA THR A 33 -10.38 6.38 1.39
C THR A 33 -11.06 7.75 1.42
N LEU A 34 -10.39 8.76 1.95
CA LEU A 34 -10.88 10.13 2.01
C LEU A 34 -10.98 10.76 0.61
N SER A 35 -10.01 10.46 -0.27
CA SER A 35 -10.01 10.98 -1.63
C SER A 35 -11.06 10.29 -2.51
N ALA A 36 -11.35 9.01 -2.27
CA ALA A 36 -12.36 8.26 -3.02
C ALA A 36 -13.82 8.69 -2.74
N ARG A 37 -14.09 9.46 -1.68
CA ARG A 37 -15.47 9.81 -1.27
C ARG A 37 -15.71 11.32 -1.25
N ARG A 38 -16.48 11.82 -2.22
CA ARG A 38 -16.86 13.24 -2.34
C ARG A 38 -17.53 13.83 -1.09
N LYS A 39 -18.35 13.01 -0.41
CA LYS A 39 -19.03 13.37 0.83
C LYS A 39 -18.11 13.97 1.90
N PHE A 40 -16.82 13.64 1.89
CA PHE A 40 -15.89 14.22 2.85
C PHE A 40 -15.53 15.67 2.57
N ILE A 41 -15.65 16.20 1.36
CA ILE A 41 -15.34 17.61 1.05
C ILE A 41 -16.60 18.45 0.76
N GLU A 42 -17.78 17.82 0.73
CA GLU A 42 -19.06 18.50 0.53
C GLU A 42 -19.48 19.32 1.76
N PRO A 43 -20.27 20.40 1.57
CA PRO A 43 -20.83 21.15 2.69
C PRO A 43 -21.55 20.25 3.69
N ARG A 44 -21.44 20.56 5.00
CA ARG A 44 -21.95 19.74 6.11
C ARG A 44 -21.11 18.52 6.45
N SER A 45 -19.97 18.33 5.79
CA SER A 45 -18.96 17.36 6.22
C SER A 45 -18.06 17.96 7.30
N ILE A 46 -17.50 17.10 8.15
CA ILE A 46 -16.56 17.54 9.20
C ILE A 46 -15.36 18.28 8.60
N ILE A 47 -14.78 17.76 7.50
CA ILE A 47 -13.61 18.37 6.85
C ILE A 47 -14.00 19.70 6.19
N HIS A 48 -15.15 19.76 5.52
CA HIS A 48 -15.59 21.00 4.90
C HIS A 48 -15.81 22.08 5.95
N ASP A 49 -16.59 21.78 6.98
CA ASP A 49 -17.04 22.80 7.93
C ASP A 49 -15.92 23.27 8.87
N HIS A 50 -14.98 22.37 9.22
CA HIS A 50 -13.89 22.72 10.16
C HIS A 50 -12.59 23.12 9.48
N LEU A 51 -12.32 22.68 8.24
CA LEU A 51 -11.09 23.01 7.53
C LEU A 51 -11.34 23.85 6.28
N LEU A 52 -12.18 23.39 5.34
CA LEU A 52 -12.29 24.03 4.02
C LEU A 52 -13.03 25.38 4.08
N ALA A 53 -14.10 25.47 4.87
CA ALA A 53 -14.93 26.67 5.01
C ALA A 53 -14.17 27.87 5.59
N ARG A 54 -13.03 27.63 6.25
CA ARG A 54 -12.15 28.67 6.77
C ARG A 54 -11.36 29.40 5.69
N SER A 55 -11.39 28.93 4.44
CA SER A 55 -10.64 29.51 3.33
C SER A 55 -11.37 29.37 1.99
N ILE A 56 -11.58 30.52 1.33
CA ILE A 56 -12.16 30.59 -0.02
C ILE A 56 -11.31 29.78 -1.02
N LYS A 57 -9.98 29.83 -0.89
CA LYS A 57 -9.07 29.05 -1.75
C LYS A 57 -9.24 27.55 -1.49
N ALA A 58 -9.28 27.12 -0.23
CA ALA A 58 -9.41 25.71 0.12
C ALA A 58 -10.73 25.13 -0.41
N THR A 59 -11.83 25.85 -0.24
CA THR A 59 -13.15 25.46 -0.78
C THR A 59 -13.10 25.35 -2.31
N ARG A 60 -12.54 26.35 -2.99
CA ARG A 60 -12.46 26.39 -4.47
C ARG A 60 -11.65 25.25 -5.07
N TYR A 61 -10.54 24.86 -4.44
CA TYR A 61 -9.62 23.84 -4.98
C TYR A 61 -9.83 22.44 -4.39
N SER A 62 -10.67 22.29 -3.37
CA SER A 62 -10.91 21.02 -2.66
C SER A 62 -11.19 19.84 -3.59
N LYS A 63 -12.08 20.02 -4.57
CA LYS A 63 -12.44 18.99 -5.55
C LYS A 63 -11.24 18.56 -6.40
N LEU A 64 -10.49 19.53 -6.93
CA LEU A 64 -9.31 19.27 -7.76
C LEU A 64 -8.24 18.53 -6.96
N VAL A 65 -7.96 18.98 -5.73
CA VAL A 65 -6.99 18.32 -4.84
C VAL A 65 -7.42 16.90 -4.54
N GLN A 66 -8.71 16.69 -4.23
CA GLN A 66 -9.25 15.35 -3.96
C GLN A 66 -9.12 14.44 -5.19
N ASP A 67 -9.38 14.94 -6.40
CA ASP A 67 -9.24 14.19 -7.65
C ASP A 67 -7.81 13.81 -7.94
N VAL A 68 -6.89 14.77 -7.84
CA VAL A 68 -5.46 14.52 -8.02
C VAL A 68 -4.99 13.48 -7.01
N MET A 69 -5.36 13.62 -5.73
CA MET A 69 -5.03 12.65 -4.70
C MET A 69 -5.60 11.26 -5.00
N PHE A 70 -6.85 11.17 -5.44
CA PHE A 70 -7.47 9.89 -5.78
C PHE A 70 -6.73 9.21 -6.93
N TYR A 71 -6.58 9.89 -8.07
CA TYR A 71 -5.95 9.30 -9.25
C TYR A 71 -4.48 8.97 -9.03
N VAL A 72 -3.74 9.79 -8.28
CA VAL A 72 -2.34 9.53 -7.94
C VAL A 72 -2.25 8.33 -7.00
N LEU A 73 -2.96 8.33 -5.87
CA LEU A 73 -2.85 7.23 -4.90
C LEU A 73 -3.41 5.92 -5.47
N PHE A 74 -4.63 5.93 -6.00
CA PHE A 74 -5.27 4.74 -6.55
C PHE A 74 -4.51 4.22 -7.77
N GLY A 75 -4.09 5.12 -8.67
CA GLY A 75 -3.38 4.74 -9.90
C GLY A 75 -1.99 4.17 -9.62
N ILE A 76 -1.17 4.88 -8.85
CA ILE A 76 0.19 4.44 -8.52
C ILE A 76 0.14 3.14 -7.72
N HIS A 77 -0.68 3.07 -6.65
CA HIS A 77 -0.76 1.87 -5.84
C HIS A 77 -1.34 0.68 -6.61
N GLY A 78 -2.25 0.92 -7.56
CA GLY A 78 -2.74 -0.10 -8.48
C GLY A 78 -1.62 -0.68 -9.34
N ILE A 79 -0.79 0.18 -9.95
CA ILE A 79 0.37 -0.22 -10.74
C ILE A 79 1.38 -1.00 -9.87
N GLU A 80 1.69 -0.49 -8.67
CA GLU A 80 2.59 -1.15 -7.71
C GLU A 80 2.07 -2.53 -7.31
N THR A 81 0.76 -2.67 -7.10
CA THR A 81 0.12 -3.94 -6.73
C THR A 81 0.21 -4.96 -7.85
N VAL A 82 -0.06 -4.56 -9.09
CA VAL A 82 0.07 -5.45 -10.26
C VAL A 82 1.52 -5.86 -10.47
N TRP A 83 2.46 -4.91 -10.39
CA TRP A 83 3.89 -5.21 -10.48
C TRP A 83 4.34 -6.16 -9.37
N PHE A 84 3.91 -5.92 -8.13
CA PHE A 84 4.20 -6.78 -6.97
C PHE A 84 3.66 -8.20 -7.15
N ALA A 85 2.44 -8.35 -7.67
CA ALA A 85 1.83 -9.65 -7.97
C ALA A 85 2.66 -10.46 -8.96
N LEU A 86 3.04 -9.83 -10.08
CA LEU A 86 3.72 -10.50 -11.19
C LEU A 86 5.20 -10.78 -10.91
N THR A 87 5.83 -9.99 -10.03
CA THR A 87 7.27 -10.09 -9.76
C THR A 87 7.57 -10.73 -8.41
N LYS A 88 7.09 -10.16 -7.30
CA LYS A 88 7.47 -10.57 -5.94
C LYS A 88 6.65 -11.76 -5.45
N LEU A 89 5.32 -11.70 -5.51
CA LEU A 89 4.49 -12.85 -5.06
C LEU A 89 4.81 -14.12 -5.87
N LYS A 90 4.84 -13.99 -7.20
CA LYS A 90 5.17 -15.10 -8.09
C LYS A 90 6.57 -15.68 -7.83
N ARG A 91 7.58 -14.83 -7.57
CA ARG A 91 8.94 -15.27 -7.25
C ARG A 91 9.02 -16.08 -5.96
N HIS A 92 8.15 -15.81 -5.00
CA HIS A 92 8.13 -16.46 -3.68
C HIS A 92 6.99 -17.47 -3.52
N ASN A 93 6.51 -18.03 -4.64
CA ASN A 93 5.49 -19.09 -4.70
C ASN A 93 4.18 -18.76 -3.96
N VAL A 94 3.79 -17.49 -3.90
CA VAL A 94 2.50 -17.08 -3.33
C VAL A 94 1.48 -16.96 -4.44
N ASP A 95 0.46 -17.80 -4.41
CA ASP A 95 -0.67 -17.70 -5.32
C ASP A 95 -1.47 -16.43 -5.04
N VAL A 96 -1.67 -15.61 -6.08
CA VAL A 96 -2.39 -14.33 -6.03
C VAL A 96 -3.88 -14.51 -5.68
N PHE A 97 -4.45 -15.68 -5.97
CA PHE A 97 -5.85 -16.00 -5.63
C PHE A 97 -6.00 -16.67 -4.27
N SER A 98 -4.90 -17.04 -3.62
CA SER A 98 -4.94 -17.54 -2.25
C SER A 98 -5.31 -16.43 -1.26
N LEU A 99 -5.87 -16.80 -0.11
CA LEU A 99 -6.12 -15.85 0.98
C LEU A 99 -4.84 -15.11 1.41
N LEU A 100 -3.70 -15.79 1.37
CA LEU A 100 -2.39 -15.21 1.65
C LEU A 100 -1.99 -14.15 0.62
N GLY A 101 -2.07 -14.49 -0.66
CA GLY A 101 -1.80 -13.57 -1.76
C GLY A 101 -2.71 -12.34 -1.70
N PHE A 102 -4.00 -12.55 -1.45
CA PHE A 102 -4.96 -11.45 -1.31
C PHE A 102 -4.60 -10.50 -0.16
N LYS A 103 -4.20 -11.03 1.02
CA LYS A 103 -3.76 -10.19 2.14
C LYS A 103 -2.56 -9.33 1.78
N TRP A 104 -1.58 -9.91 1.09
CA TRP A 104 -0.39 -9.17 0.63
C TRP A 104 -0.74 -8.12 -0.42
N LEU A 105 -1.57 -8.47 -1.41
CA LEU A 105 -2.02 -7.53 -2.44
C LEU A 105 -2.83 -6.37 -1.85
N ALA A 106 -3.76 -6.64 -0.93
CA ALA A 106 -4.54 -5.60 -0.26
C ALA A 106 -3.63 -4.67 0.57
N THR A 107 -2.61 -5.22 1.22
CA THR A 107 -1.64 -4.44 2.00
C THR A 107 -0.77 -3.57 1.10
N VAL A 108 -0.30 -4.10 -0.03
CA VAL A 108 0.46 -3.34 -1.03
C VAL A 108 -0.40 -2.27 -1.70
N PHE A 109 -1.65 -2.58 -2.02
CA PHE A 109 -2.57 -1.59 -2.55
C PHE A 109 -2.84 -0.46 -1.55
N ALA A 110 -2.91 -0.77 -0.26
CA ALA A 110 -3.11 0.23 0.79
C ALA A 110 -1.86 1.09 1.06
N GLY A 111 -0.68 0.46 1.12
CA GLY A 111 0.56 1.10 1.59
C GLY A 111 1.61 1.40 0.53
N GLY A 112 1.40 0.95 -0.70
CA GLY A 112 2.32 1.11 -1.83
C GLY A 112 3.73 0.60 -1.54
N SER A 113 4.73 1.35 -1.97
CA SER A 113 6.14 1.09 -1.70
C SER A 113 6.51 0.79 -0.23
N PHE A 114 5.80 1.35 0.77
CA PHE A 114 6.08 1.04 2.18
C PHE A 114 5.72 -0.39 2.56
N ALA A 115 4.62 -0.92 2.01
CA ALA A 115 4.23 -2.30 2.20
C ALA A 115 5.15 -3.25 1.42
N ILE A 116 5.62 -2.85 0.24
CA ILE A 116 6.64 -3.59 -0.53
C ILE A 116 7.95 -3.68 0.25
N ALA A 117 8.39 -2.57 0.86
CA ALA A 117 9.58 -2.57 1.71
C ALA A 117 9.42 -3.46 2.95
N HIS A 118 8.21 -3.57 3.51
CA HIS A 118 7.95 -4.53 4.59
C HIS A 118 8.02 -5.97 4.11
N TRP A 119 7.45 -6.28 2.94
CA TRP A 119 7.57 -7.59 2.32
C TRP A 119 9.04 -8.00 2.16
N ASP A 120 9.90 -7.09 1.70
CA ASP A 120 11.33 -7.36 1.52
C ASP A 120 12.01 -7.72 2.85
N GLU A 121 11.65 -7.05 3.95
CA GLU A 121 12.14 -7.41 5.30
C GLU A 121 11.66 -8.81 5.74
N VAL A 122 10.42 -9.19 5.40
CA VAL A 122 9.88 -10.53 5.71
C VAL A 122 10.64 -11.61 4.92
N VAL A 123 10.90 -11.37 3.63
CA VAL A 123 11.69 -12.27 2.78
C VAL A 123 13.11 -12.40 3.33
N GLU A 124 13.78 -11.29 3.63
CA GLU A 124 15.15 -11.28 4.16
C GLU A 124 15.23 -12.02 5.50
N LYS A 125 14.26 -11.80 6.40
CA LYS A 125 14.19 -12.51 7.68
C LYS A 125 14.03 -14.01 7.48
N LYS A 126 13.19 -14.44 6.52
CA LYS A 126 13.01 -15.87 6.22
C LYS A 126 14.26 -16.47 5.59
N GLU A 127 14.94 -15.73 4.70
CA GLU A 127 16.24 -16.07 4.14
C GLU A 127 17.30 -16.32 5.22
N LEU A 128 17.45 -15.38 6.15
CA LEU A 128 18.40 -15.49 7.24
C LEU A 128 18.10 -16.65 8.19
N ASN A 129 16.82 -16.93 8.45
CA ASN A 129 16.42 -18.06 9.30
C ASN A 129 16.76 -19.40 8.67
N VAL A 130 16.56 -19.55 7.35
CA VAL A 130 16.95 -20.77 6.63
C VAL A 130 18.48 -20.94 6.66
N LEU A 131 19.25 -19.87 6.46
CA LEU A 131 20.72 -19.94 6.48
C LEU A 131 21.31 -20.24 7.86
N LYS A 132 20.67 -19.78 8.95
CA LYS A 132 21.12 -20.04 10.34
C LYS A 132 20.65 -21.40 10.88
N GLY A 133 19.62 -21.98 10.26
CA GLY A 133 19.05 -23.29 10.64
C GLY A 133 19.66 -24.47 9.89
N ILE A 134 20.58 -24.22 8.94
CA ILE A 134 21.50 -25.18 8.33
C ILE A 134 22.82 -25.15 9.11
#